data_AF-A0AAJ7CGP9-F1
#
_entry.id   AF-A0AAJ7CGP9-F1
#
_cell.length_a   1.000
_cell.length_b   1.000
_cell.length_c   1.000
_cell.angle_alpha   90.00
_cell.angle_beta   90.00
_cell.angle_gamma   90.00
#
_symmetry.space_group_name_H-M   'P 1'
#
loop_
_entity.id
_entity.type
_entity.pdbx_description
1 polymer ?
#
loop_
_entity_poly.entity_id
_entity_poly.type
_entity_poly.pdbx_seq_one_letter_code
_entity_poly.pdbx_strand_id
1 'polypeptide(L)'
;IKPSAQPTATDKVTPVNNFLHSLFSLVDVFFNPKLVSPQSNTYPYRAYIENTLNYESTAKNTHLTAGLYYQQSPCALNNISKSIASGNAGLSASSMKDGRILDFSGPLRCDVFNQEKYLLNGVDMHLRLDSSKDNFCLMQSGTGYYKVHITEATLFVRKV
;
A
#
# COMPACT_ATOMS: atom_id res chain seq x y z
N ILE A 1 -0.91 23.26 -13.67
CA ILE A 1 -0.64 21.89 -13.19
C ILE A 1 0.71 21.50 -13.75
N LYS A 2 1.74 21.34 -12.92
CA LYS A 2 3.10 21.02 -13.41
C LYS A 2 3.08 19.58 -13.97
N PRO A 3 3.61 19.33 -15.17
CA PRO A 3 3.61 17.98 -15.73
C PRO A 3 4.43 17.05 -14.82
N SER A 4 3.90 15.85 -14.56
CA SER A 4 4.59 14.80 -13.80
C SER A 4 5.79 14.33 -14.61
N ALA A 5 6.98 14.37 -14.00
CA ALA A 5 8.20 13.87 -14.63
C ALA A 5 8.25 12.34 -14.53
N GLN A 6 8.72 11.67 -15.59
CA GLN A 6 9.08 10.25 -15.50
C GLN A 6 10.38 10.14 -14.70
N PRO A 7 10.47 9.23 -13.71
CA PRO A 7 11.68 9.07 -12.91
C PRO A 7 12.82 8.56 -13.79
N THR A 8 13.93 9.31 -13.85
CA THR A 8 15.16 8.88 -14.54
C THR A 8 16.10 8.16 -13.58
N ALA A 9 17.09 7.42 -14.09
CA ALA A 9 18.02 6.63 -13.28
C ALA A 9 18.83 7.44 -12.23
N THR A 10 18.86 8.77 -12.36
CA THR A 10 19.54 9.69 -11.42
C THR A 10 18.63 10.15 -10.29
N ASP A 11 17.31 10.07 -10.46
CA ASP A 11 16.33 10.51 -9.47
C ASP A 11 16.18 9.49 -8.36
N LYS A 12 16.40 9.92 -7.12
CA LYS A 12 16.24 9.08 -5.94
C LYS A 12 14.78 9.12 -5.49
N VAL A 13 13.93 8.41 -6.22
CA VAL A 13 12.50 8.25 -5.89
C VAL A 13 12.24 6.79 -5.58
N THR A 14 11.59 6.52 -4.46
CA THR A 14 11.27 5.18 -4.01
C THR A 14 9.86 5.17 -3.42
N PRO A 15 9.07 4.11 -3.63
CA PRO A 15 7.79 3.99 -2.95
C PRO A 15 8.02 3.87 -1.43
N VAL A 16 7.06 4.36 -0.64
CA VAL A 16 7.02 4.06 0.80
C VAL A 16 6.79 2.57 0.99
N ASN A 17 7.40 2.02 2.04
CA ASN A 17 7.22 0.62 2.42
C ASN A 17 5.74 0.29 2.61
N ASN A 18 5.32 -0.93 2.28
CA ASN A 18 3.91 -1.32 2.28
C ASN A 18 3.08 -0.49 1.28
N PHE A 19 3.61 -0.35 0.06
CA PHE A 19 3.09 0.58 -0.94
C PHE A 19 1.63 0.32 -1.31
N LEU A 20 1.23 -0.95 -1.47
CA LEU A 20 -0.16 -1.31 -1.82
C LEU A 20 -1.18 -0.67 -0.88
N HIS A 21 -0.90 -0.72 0.42
CA HIS A 21 -1.79 -0.14 1.43
C HIS A 21 -1.61 1.38 1.57
N SER A 22 -0.44 1.89 1.20
CA SER A 22 -0.16 3.33 1.23
C SER A 22 -0.90 4.09 0.12
N LEU A 23 -1.31 3.41 -0.96
CA LEU A 23 -2.10 3.98 -2.06
C LEU A 23 -3.46 4.53 -1.62
N PHE A 24 -4.03 4.03 -0.52
CA PHE A 24 -5.37 4.41 -0.05
C PHE A 24 -5.31 5.02 1.35
N SER A 25 -5.87 6.20 1.55
CA SER A 25 -5.89 6.85 2.87
C SER A 25 -7.04 6.35 3.74
N LEU A 26 -8.13 5.94 3.09
CA LEU A 26 -9.37 5.51 3.73
C LEU A 26 -9.95 4.33 2.95
N VAL A 27 -10.45 3.33 3.69
CA VAL A 27 -11.22 2.22 3.14
C VAL A 27 -12.49 2.08 3.95
N ASP A 28 -13.61 2.50 3.34
CA ASP A 28 -14.93 2.45 3.92
C ASP A 28 -15.71 1.22 3.44
N VAL A 29 -16.25 0.47 4.39
CA VAL A 29 -17.09 -0.70 4.15
C VAL A 29 -18.50 -0.37 4.66
N PHE A 30 -19.49 -0.55 3.79
CA PHE A 30 -20.90 -0.39 4.11
C PHE A 30 -21.62 -1.73 3.98
N PHE A 31 -22.46 -2.05 4.96
CA PHE A 31 -23.42 -3.14 4.90
C PHE A 31 -24.82 -2.56 4.99
N ASN A 32 -25.64 -2.78 3.97
CA ASN A 32 -27.02 -2.27 3.93
C ASN A 32 -27.11 -0.79 4.36
N PRO A 33 -26.77 0.12 3.43
CA PRO A 33 -26.34 1.53 3.64
C PRO A 33 -25.58 1.95 4.91
N LYS A 34 -25.29 1.05 5.85
CA LYS A 34 -24.71 1.37 7.15
C LYS A 34 -23.21 1.19 7.09
N LEU A 35 -22.49 2.25 7.43
CA LEU A 35 -21.05 2.20 7.61
C LEU A 35 -20.71 1.24 8.77
N VAL A 36 -19.82 0.29 8.49
CA VAL A 36 -19.31 -0.67 9.49
C VAL A 36 -17.83 -0.51 9.78
N SER A 37 -17.08 0.18 8.93
CA SER A 37 -15.68 0.51 9.15
C SER A 37 -15.50 1.85 9.89
N PRO A 38 -14.39 2.04 10.62
CA PRO A 38 -14.04 3.34 11.16
C PRO A 38 -13.64 4.31 10.04
N GLN A 39 -14.26 5.49 10.01
CA GLN A 39 -13.99 6.57 9.05
C GLN A 39 -12.74 7.38 9.43
N SER A 40 -11.59 6.72 9.47
CA SER A 40 -10.31 7.36 9.80
C SER A 40 -9.35 7.30 8.61
N ASN A 41 -8.77 8.44 8.24
CA ASN A 41 -7.75 8.58 7.19
C ASN A 41 -6.38 7.99 7.58
N THR A 42 -6.37 6.92 8.39
CA THR A 42 -5.20 6.28 8.99
C THR A 42 -5.02 4.84 8.50
N TYR A 43 -5.72 4.44 7.44
CA TYR A 43 -5.65 3.10 6.86
C TYR A 43 -4.21 2.64 6.58
N PRO A 44 -3.31 3.44 5.97
CA PRO A 44 -1.94 3.01 5.72
C PRO A 44 -1.17 2.62 6.98
N TYR A 45 -1.34 3.40 8.05
CA TYR A 45 -0.68 3.17 9.33
C TYR A 45 -1.18 1.89 9.99
N ARG A 46 -2.50 1.71 9.97
CA ARG A 46 -3.13 0.51 10.50
C ARG A 46 -2.62 -0.74 9.77
N ALA A 47 -2.63 -0.74 8.44
CA ALA A 47 -2.14 -1.86 7.65
C ALA A 47 -0.66 -2.15 7.92
N TYR A 48 0.16 -1.11 8.06
CA TYR A 48 1.57 -1.26 8.39
C TYR A 48 1.79 -1.90 9.77
N ILE A 49 1.05 -1.44 10.79
CA ILE A 49 1.13 -1.98 12.16
C ILE A 49 0.68 -3.43 12.19
N GLU A 50 -0.46 -3.75 11.56
CA GLU A 50 -0.95 -5.13 11.47
C GLU A 50 0.03 -6.05 10.75
N ASN A 51 0.62 -5.60 9.64
CA ASN A 51 1.62 -6.39 8.90
C ASN A 51 2.90 -6.59 9.73
N THR A 52 3.27 -5.61 10.54
CA THR A 52 4.45 -5.65 11.41
C THR A 52 4.25 -6.55 12.63
N LEU A 53 3.09 -6.49 13.27
CA LEU A 53 2.83 -7.14 14.56
C LEU A 53 2.22 -8.55 14.41
N ASN A 54 1.31 -8.75 13.45
CA ASN A 54 0.53 -10.00 13.37
C ASN A 54 1.26 -11.12 12.61
N TYR A 55 2.29 -10.80 11.84
CA TYR A 55 2.98 -11.77 10.99
C TYR A 55 4.43 -12.03 11.44
N GLU A 56 4.84 -13.28 11.34
CA GLU A 56 6.20 -13.73 11.57
C GLU A 56 7.12 -13.38 10.38
N SER A 57 8.44 -13.51 10.55
CA SER A 57 9.45 -13.28 9.52
C SER A 57 9.19 -14.05 8.22
N THR A 58 8.69 -15.29 8.29
CA THR A 58 8.37 -16.09 7.12
C THR A 58 7.30 -15.44 6.24
N ALA A 59 6.23 -14.92 6.85
CA ALA A 59 5.17 -14.21 6.13
C ALA A 59 5.67 -12.89 5.55
N LYS A 60 6.50 -12.17 6.31
CA LYS A 60 7.14 -10.90 5.91
C LYS A 60 8.06 -11.04 4.69
N ASN A 61 8.71 -12.19 4.55
CA ASN A 61 9.60 -12.48 3.42
C ASN A 61 8.90 -13.16 2.23
N THR A 62 7.61 -13.52 2.35
CA THR A 62 6.85 -14.23 1.32
C THR A 62 5.70 -13.35 0.81
N HIS A 63 4.46 -13.65 1.16
CA HIS A 63 3.28 -13.02 0.56
C HIS A 63 3.16 -11.52 0.86
N LEU A 64 3.73 -11.02 1.97
CA LEU A 64 3.72 -9.58 2.26
C LEU A 64 4.59 -8.78 1.27
N THR A 65 5.59 -9.42 0.64
CA THR A 65 6.41 -8.77 -0.39
C THR A 65 5.59 -8.43 -1.66
N ALA A 66 4.47 -9.12 -1.90
CA ALA A 66 3.55 -8.82 -3.01
C ALA A 66 2.83 -7.47 -2.87
N GLY A 67 2.76 -6.93 -1.64
CA GLY A 67 2.29 -5.57 -1.35
C GLY A 67 3.41 -4.54 -1.18
N LEU A 68 4.65 -4.89 -1.54
CA LEU A 68 5.89 -4.15 -1.25
C LEU A 68 6.11 -3.88 0.25
N TYR A 69 5.67 -4.79 1.12
CA TYR A 69 6.07 -4.77 2.51
C TYR A 69 7.41 -5.50 2.68
N TYR A 70 8.35 -4.81 3.31
CA TYR A 70 9.62 -5.38 3.72
C TYR A 70 9.95 -5.00 5.15
N GLN A 71 10.55 -5.92 5.89
CA GLN A 71 11.06 -5.60 7.22
C GLN A 71 12.25 -4.65 7.10
N GLN A 72 12.10 -3.45 7.64
CA GLN A 72 13.13 -2.41 7.62
C GLN A 72 13.91 -2.40 8.95
N SER A 73 15.18 -2.01 8.89
CA SER A 73 15.97 -1.73 10.09
C SER A 73 15.53 -0.41 10.73
N PRO A 74 15.68 -0.23 12.06
CA PRO A 74 15.17 0.94 12.79
C PRO A 74 15.63 2.31 12.23
N CYS A 75 16.75 2.34 11.53
CA CYS A 75 17.35 3.56 10.97
C CYS A 75 17.02 3.80 9.48
N ALA A 76 16.23 2.93 8.84
CA ALA A 76 15.96 2.97 7.40
C ALA A 76 14.59 3.59 7.03
N LEU A 77 13.70 3.81 8.00
CA LEU A 77 12.31 4.25 7.77
C LEU A 77 12.23 5.63 7.07
N ASN A 78 13.09 6.58 7.45
CA ASN A 78 13.06 7.95 6.93
C ASN A 78 14.26 8.30 6.04
N ASN A 79 15.05 7.31 5.65
CA ASN A 79 16.30 7.55 4.95
C ASN A 79 16.35 6.75 3.66
N ILE A 80 16.15 7.43 2.53
CA ILE A 80 16.10 6.83 1.20
C ILE A 80 17.39 6.07 0.88
N SER A 81 18.57 6.60 1.23
CA SER A 81 19.83 5.91 0.95
C SER A 81 20.02 4.65 1.80
N LYS A 82 19.59 4.66 3.07
CA LYS A 82 19.59 3.46 3.93
C LYS A 82 18.48 2.47 3.56
N SER A 83 17.35 2.95 3.07
CA SER A 83 16.25 2.13 2.56
C SER A 83 16.74 1.34 1.34
N ILE A 84 17.34 2.04 0.35
CA ILE A 84 17.95 1.42 -0.83
C ILE A 84 19.07 0.43 -0.44
N ALA A 85 19.92 0.81 0.53
CA ALA A 85 21.04 -0.02 0.97
C ALA A 85 20.64 -1.25 1.80
N SER A 86 19.44 -1.27 2.39
CA SER A 86 18.95 -2.42 3.18
C SER A 86 18.52 -3.62 2.33
N GLY A 87 18.78 -3.59 1.02
CA GLY A 87 18.49 -4.65 0.05
C GLY A 87 17.01 -4.78 -0.31
N ASN A 88 16.14 -4.65 0.69
CA ASN A 88 14.72 -4.91 0.56
C ASN A 88 13.93 -3.74 -0.05
N ALA A 89 14.31 -2.49 0.23
CA ALA A 89 13.77 -1.31 -0.46
C ALA A 89 14.62 -0.85 -1.66
N GLY A 90 15.80 -1.44 -1.86
CA GLY A 90 16.56 -1.30 -3.11
C GLY A 90 15.87 -1.99 -4.30
N LEU A 91 15.11 -3.07 -4.02
CA LEU A 91 14.27 -3.74 -5.00
C LEU A 91 13.06 -2.88 -5.38
N SER A 92 12.33 -2.30 -4.41
CA SER A 92 11.19 -1.43 -4.72
C SER A 92 11.58 -0.13 -5.45
N ALA A 93 12.75 0.44 -5.12
CA ALA A 93 13.36 1.57 -5.82
C ALA A 93 13.79 1.23 -7.26
N SER A 94 14.33 0.03 -7.48
CA SER A 94 14.73 -0.42 -8.82
C SER A 94 13.55 -0.86 -9.68
N SER A 95 12.46 -1.32 -9.07
CA SER A 95 11.22 -1.68 -9.75
C SER A 95 10.51 -0.48 -10.40
N MET A 96 10.65 0.73 -9.86
CA MET A 96 10.03 1.95 -10.43
C MET A 96 10.92 2.71 -11.43
N LYS A 97 12.10 2.18 -11.78
CA LYS A 97 12.95 2.79 -12.80
C LYS A 97 12.24 2.86 -14.15
N ASP A 98 12.38 3.99 -14.85
CA ASP A 98 11.84 4.24 -16.18
C ASP A 98 10.30 4.25 -16.28
N GLY A 99 9.59 4.45 -15.17
CA GLY A 99 8.12 4.56 -15.19
C GLY A 99 7.39 3.25 -15.47
N ARG A 100 7.99 2.11 -15.09
CA ARG A 100 7.38 0.78 -15.24
C ARG A 100 6.06 0.68 -14.46
N ILE A 101 5.10 -0.01 -15.07
CA ILE A 101 3.87 -0.43 -14.40
C ILE A 101 4.24 -1.57 -13.45
N LEU A 102 3.76 -1.48 -12.21
CA LEU A 102 3.97 -2.48 -11.18
C LEU A 102 2.62 -3.01 -10.73
N ASP A 103 2.52 -4.33 -10.65
CA ASP A 103 1.34 -5.02 -10.17
C ASP A 103 1.54 -5.43 -8.71
N PHE A 104 0.52 -5.19 -7.90
CA PHE A 104 0.52 -5.52 -6.48
C PHE A 104 -0.73 -6.31 -6.13
N SER A 105 -0.59 -7.22 -5.17
CA SER A 105 -1.71 -8.02 -4.68
C SER A 105 -1.63 -8.20 -3.18
N GLY A 106 -2.76 -8.10 -2.50
CA GLY A 106 -2.84 -8.29 -1.06
C GLY A 106 -4.28 -8.19 -0.56
N PRO A 107 -4.53 -8.64 0.68
CA PRO A 107 -5.84 -8.50 1.30
C PRO A 107 -6.12 -7.04 1.65
N LEU A 108 -7.39 -6.62 1.62
CA LEU A 108 -7.76 -5.33 2.19
C LEU A 108 -7.75 -5.43 3.72
N ARG A 109 -7.04 -4.51 4.37
CA ARG A 109 -6.94 -4.45 5.82
C ARG A 109 -8.14 -3.73 6.46
N CYS A 110 -9.25 -4.43 6.60
CA CYS A 110 -10.44 -3.95 7.33
C CYS A 110 -10.89 -5.00 8.34
N ASP A 111 -11.37 -4.57 9.52
CA ASP A 111 -11.84 -5.46 10.60
C ASP A 111 -12.84 -6.50 10.10
N VAL A 112 -13.76 -6.03 9.26
CA VAL A 112 -14.86 -6.81 8.70
C VAL A 112 -14.38 -7.98 7.84
N PHE A 113 -13.21 -7.87 7.21
CA PHE A 113 -12.62 -8.93 6.39
C PHE A 113 -11.75 -9.90 7.22
N ASN A 114 -11.50 -9.59 8.49
CA ASN A 114 -10.71 -10.42 9.39
C ASN A 114 -11.57 -11.25 10.36
N GLN A 115 -12.90 -11.26 10.17
CA GLN A 115 -13.81 -12.09 10.95
C GLN A 115 -13.86 -13.53 10.39
N GLU A 116 -14.13 -14.51 11.27
CA GLU A 116 -14.21 -15.93 10.90
C GLU A 116 -15.53 -16.30 10.19
N LYS A 117 -16.52 -15.42 10.22
CA LYS A 117 -17.88 -15.70 9.73
C LYS A 117 -18.12 -15.07 8.36
N TYR A 118 -18.80 -15.83 7.50
CA TYR A 118 -19.31 -15.30 6.24
C TYR A 118 -20.42 -14.27 6.48
N LEU A 119 -20.60 -13.40 5.50
CA LEU A 119 -21.73 -12.48 5.50
C LEU A 119 -23.03 -13.25 5.30
N LEU A 120 -24.06 -12.81 6.01
CA LEU A 120 -25.40 -13.35 5.84
C LEU A 120 -25.90 -13.05 4.43
N ASN A 121 -26.67 -13.99 3.87
CA ASN A 121 -27.32 -13.79 2.59
C ASN A 121 -28.26 -12.57 2.65
N GLY A 122 -28.29 -11.79 1.55
CA GLY A 122 -29.12 -10.58 1.45
C GLY A 122 -28.52 -9.34 2.12
N VAL A 123 -27.25 -9.36 2.50
CA VAL A 123 -26.51 -8.15 2.91
C VAL A 123 -25.73 -7.60 1.72
N ASP A 124 -26.08 -6.40 1.26
CA ASP A 124 -25.36 -5.71 0.21
C ASP A 124 -24.12 -5.03 0.79
N MET A 125 -22.94 -5.40 0.27
CA MET A 125 -21.67 -4.77 0.61
C MET A 125 -21.32 -3.68 -0.41
N HIS A 126 -21.02 -2.48 0.08
CA HIS A 126 -20.38 -1.43 -0.72
C HIS A 126 -19.00 -1.11 -0.15
N LEU A 127 -18.01 -1.02 -1.03
CA LEU A 127 -16.64 -0.69 -0.67
C LEU A 127 -16.26 0.63 -1.34
N ARG A 128 -15.73 1.56 -0.55
CA ARG A 128 -15.17 2.83 -1.03
C ARG A 128 -13.72 2.93 -0.61
N LEU A 129 -12.84 3.19 -1.58
CA LEU A 129 -11.42 3.44 -1.31
C LEU A 129 -11.08 4.84 -1.77
N ASP A 130 -10.58 5.66 -0.85
CA ASP A 130 -10.09 7.00 -1.19
C ASP A 130 -8.56 6.98 -1.34
N SER A 131 -8.06 7.48 -2.46
CA SER A 131 -6.62 7.49 -2.77
C SER A 131 -5.84 8.46 -1.87
N SER A 132 -4.69 8.01 -1.39
CA SER A 132 -3.72 8.82 -0.66
C SER A 132 -3.09 9.90 -1.53
N LYS A 133 -2.50 10.92 -0.88
CA LYS A 133 -1.69 11.95 -1.54
C LYS A 133 -0.36 11.36 -2.02
N ASP A 134 0.12 11.79 -3.19
CA ASP A 134 1.39 11.32 -3.78
C ASP A 134 2.59 11.48 -2.83
N ASN A 135 2.64 12.60 -2.08
CA ASN A 135 3.69 12.88 -1.09
C ASN A 135 3.74 11.86 0.06
N PHE A 136 2.63 11.16 0.32
CA PHE A 136 2.59 10.10 1.31
C PHE A 136 3.03 8.76 0.71
N CYS A 137 2.69 8.48 -0.54
CA CYS A 137 3.01 7.22 -1.21
C CYS A 137 4.48 7.11 -1.64
N LEU A 138 5.14 8.24 -1.92
CA LEU A 138 6.49 8.31 -2.48
C LEU A 138 7.47 8.99 -1.54
N MET A 139 8.65 8.38 -1.38
CA MET A 139 9.82 9.01 -0.80
C MET A 139 10.70 9.54 -1.93
N GLN A 140 11.12 10.81 -1.86
CA GLN A 140 12.01 11.39 -2.84
C GLN A 140 13.14 12.20 -2.22
N SER A 141 14.32 12.15 -2.85
CA SER A 141 15.46 13.03 -2.56
C SER A 141 15.75 13.83 -3.82
N GLY A 142 15.14 15.01 -3.93
CA GLY A 142 15.24 15.90 -5.09
C GLY A 142 14.11 16.92 -5.16
N THR A 143 14.12 17.78 -6.19
CA THR A 143 13.10 18.83 -6.45
C THR A 143 12.08 18.42 -7.53
N GLY A 144 12.11 17.15 -7.95
CA GLY A 144 11.17 16.59 -8.91
C GLY A 144 9.74 16.53 -8.37
N TYR A 145 8.77 16.47 -9.29
CA TYR A 145 7.36 16.25 -8.96
C TYR A 145 6.92 14.94 -9.60
N TYR A 146 6.73 13.93 -8.76
CA TYR A 146 6.28 12.59 -9.16
C TYR A 146 4.86 12.36 -8.69
N LYS A 147 4.08 11.67 -9.53
CA LYS A 147 2.69 11.35 -9.26
C LYS A 147 2.47 9.86 -9.40
N VAL A 148 1.66 9.29 -8.51
CA VAL A 148 1.22 7.90 -8.60
C VAL A 148 -0.04 7.83 -9.45
N HIS A 149 -0.05 6.90 -10.41
CA HIS A 149 -1.20 6.62 -11.26
C HIS A 149 -1.60 5.16 -11.08
N ILE A 150 -2.87 4.94 -10.73
CA ILE A 150 -3.48 3.61 -10.69
C ILE A 150 -4.05 3.35 -12.09
N THR A 151 -3.46 2.40 -12.81
CA THR A 151 -3.92 2.02 -14.16
C THR A 151 -5.16 1.15 -14.09
N GLU A 152 -5.14 0.13 -13.23
CA GLU A 152 -6.21 -0.85 -13.06
C GLU A 152 -6.29 -1.28 -11.59
N ALA A 153 -7.50 -1.59 -11.11
CA ALA A 153 -7.72 -2.13 -9.78
C ALA A 153 -8.85 -3.16 -9.82
N THR A 154 -8.57 -4.36 -9.31
CA THR A 154 -9.51 -5.50 -9.33
C THR A 154 -9.66 -6.08 -7.92
N LEU A 155 -10.90 -6.30 -7.49
CA LEU A 155 -11.21 -6.93 -6.20
C LEU A 155 -11.67 -8.37 -6.41
N PHE A 156 -10.92 -9.32 -5.85
CA PHE A 156 -11.29 -10.74 -5.89
C PHE A 156 -12.13 -11.12 -4.66
N VAL A 157 -13.38 -11.52 -4.91
CA VAL A 157 -14.29 -12.00 -3.86
C VAL A 157 -14.57 -13.48 -4.09
N ARG A 158 -14.29 -14.31 -3.08
CA ARG A 158 -14.63 -15.72 -3.12
C ARG A 158 -16.10 -15.90 -2.76
N LYS A 159 -16.88 -16.45 -3.68
CA LYS A 159 -18.22 -16.97 -3.39
C LYS A 159 -18.07 -18.36 -2.74
N VAL A 160 -18.70 -18.55 -1.59
CA VAL A 160 -18.71 -19.82 -0.84
C VAL A 160 -20.16 -20.26 -0.67
#